data_AF-A0A7C3W0R3-F1
#
_entry.id   AF-A0A7C3W0R3-F1
#
_cell.length_a   1.000
_cell.length_b   1.000
_cell.length_c   1.000
_cell.angle_alpha   90.00
_cell.angle_beta   90.00
_cell.angle_gamma   90.00
#
_symmetry.space_group_name_H-M   'P 1'
#
loop_
_entity.id
_entity.type
_entity.pdbx_description
1 polymer ?
#
loop_
_entity_poly.entity_id
_entity_poly.type
_entity_poly.pdbx_seq_one_letter_code
_entity_poly.pdbx_strand_id
1 'polypeptide(L)'
;MTHRIRGGEVRVRIPGVCLSPSRFRELAVKGIKRKSGWGILPRPRLRKIAEEMLYVPYYFFRLVNPKYRGRFYLYQVLVDGILGFSEFIRGPFQLREVSVPEDLILERTISREEAETKARKAVASFVLRRQSLWVREVKVELIEEGDLHFPYFVCYLEGEEGIDLLALNGLTGSLAGPRPENILRAGIARAEWRRDRS
;
A
#
# COMPACT_ATOMS: atom_id res chain seq x y z
N MET A 1 -6.55 26.87 -3.32
CA MET A 1 -5.12 27.24 -3.32
C MET A 1 -4.36 26.15 -4.06
N THR A 2 -3.82 26.44 -5.24
CA THR A 2 -3.12 25.46 -6.09
C THR A 2 -1.82 26.10 -6.56
N HIS A 3 -0.84 26.20 -5.66
CA HIS A 3 0.55 26.39 -6.04
C HIS A 3 1.19 25.01 -6.12
N ARG A 4 0.97 24.28 -7.23
CA ARG A 4 1.76 23.08 -7.55
C ARG A 4 2.98 23.52 -8.34
N ILE A 5 4.11 23.67 -7.64
CA ILE A 5 5.42 23.73 -8.26
C ILE A 5 5.60 22.40 -9.02
N ARG A 6 6.06 22.49 -10.27
CA ARG A 6 6.30 21.34 -11.16
C ARG A 6 7.23 20.32 -10.48
N GLY A 7 6.66 19.26 -9.91
CA GLY A 7 7.40 18.07 -9.53
C GLY A 7 7.96 17.40 -10.80
N GLY A 8 9.16 16.83 -10.72
CA GLY A 8 9.71 16.01 -11.79
C GLY A 8 8.85 14.76 -12.02
N GLU A 9 8.99 14.15 -13.20
CA GLU A 9 8.49 12.79 -13.40
C GLU A 9 9.55 11.77 -13.00
N VAL A 10 9.14 10.73 -12.28
CA VAL A 10 9.99 9.62 -11.86
C VAL A 10 9.42 8.32 -12.39
N ARG A 11 10.31 7.43 -12.87
CA ARG A 11 9.92 6.08 -13.26
C ARG A 11 9.79 5.18 -12.04
N VAL A 12 8.61 4.58 -11.88
CA VAL A 12 8.32 3.64 -10.79
C VAL A 12 7.80 2.31 -11.32
N ARG A 13 8.11 1.23 -10.60
CA ARG A 13 7.54 -0.09 -10.85
C ARG A 13 6.21 -0.22 -10.12
N ILE A 14 5.14 -0.56 -10.85
CA ILE A 14 3.82 -0.85 -10.29
C ILE A 14 3.37 -2.26 -10.71
N PRO A 15 2.38 -2.86 -10.04
CA PRO A 15 1.84 -4.14 -10.49
C PRO A 15 1.26 -4.05 -11.92
N GLY A 16 1.50 -5.08 -12.74
CA GLY A 16 1.13 -5.09 -14.16
C GLY A 16 -0.38 -5.03 -14.43
N VAL A 17 -1.19 -5.51 -13.48
CA VAL A 17 -2.66 -5.56 -13.57
C VAL A 17 -3.38 -4.33 -13.00
N CYS A 18 -2.65 -3.24 -12.71
CA CYS A 18 -3.26 -1.99 -12.24
C CYS A 18 -4.23 -1.41 -13.29
N LEU A 19 -5.40 -0.99 -12.80
CA LEU A 19 -6.36 -0.25 -13.60
C LEU A 19 -5.72 1.03 -14.14
N SER A 20 -6.07 1.42 -15.37
CA SER A 20 -5.70 2.73 -15.89
C SER A 20 -6.27 3.84 -15.01
N PRO A 21 -5.57 4.98 -14.81
CA PRO A 21 -6.06 6.08 -13.99
C PRO A 21 -7.49 6.56 -14.33
N SER A 22 -7.85 6.59 -15.62
CA SER A 22 -9.20 6.96 -16.09
C SER A 22 -10.28 6.00 -15.58
N ARG A 23 -10.12 4.70 -15.85
CA ARG A 23 -11.02 3.63 -15.37
C ARG A 23 -11.13 3.60 -13.85
N PHE A 24 -10.04 3.92 -13.17
CA PHE A 24 -9.98 3.94 -11.72
C PHE A 24 -10.76 5.12 -11.13
N ARG A 25 -10.65 6.34 -11.70
CA ARG A 25 -11.49 7.49 -11.33
C ARG A 25 -12.98 7.19 -11.50
N GLU A 26 -13.37 6.52 -12.59
CA GLU A 26 -14.77 6.16 -12.83
C GLU A 26 -15.33 5.21 -11.76
N LEU A 27 -14.57 4.15 -11.44
CA LEU A 27 -14.94 3.20 -10.39
C LEU A 27 -14.94 3.86 -9.01
N ALA A 28 -14.04 4.81 -8.78
CA ALA A 28 -13.95 5.53 -7.54
C ALA A 28 -15.17 6.38 -7.25
N VAL A 29 -15.62 7.14 -8.25
CA VAL A 29 -16.87 7.93 -8.14
C VAL A 29 -18.05 7.01 -7.82
N LYS A 30 -18.14 5.82 -8.42
CA LYS A 30 -19.20 4.85 -8.13
C LYS A 30 -19.08 4.26 -6.71
N GLY A 31 -17.88 3.89 -6.28
CA GLY A 31 -17.62 3.33 -4.95
C GLY A 31 -17.92 4.31 -3.82
N ILE A 32 -17.50 5.57 -3.98
CA ILE A 32 -17.75 6.64 -3.01
C ILE A 32 -19.24 6.96 -2.92
N LYS A 33 -19.94 7.07 -4.07
CA LYS A 33 -21.40 7.28 -4.10
C LYS A 33 -22.18 6.19 -3.37
N ARG A 34 -21.74 4.92 -3.45
CA ARG A 34 -22.37 3.81 -2.72
C ARG A 34 -22.15 3.92 -1.21
N LYS A 35 -20.94 4.30 -0.77
CA LYS A 35 -20.61 4.47 0.66
C LYS A 35 -21.30 5.70 1.26
N SER A 36 -21.51 6.77 0.47
CA SER A 36 -22.22 7.98 0.87
C SER A 36 -23.75 7.86 0.79
N GLY A 37 -24.31 6.79 0.21
CA GLY A 37 -25.71 6.75 -0.23
C GLY A 37 -26.62 5.63 0.27
N TRP A 38 -26.15 4.63 1.03
CA TRP A 38 -27.02 3.56 1.56
C TRP A 38 -26.77 3.31 3.04
N GLY A 39 -27.62 3.89 3.89
CA GLY A 39 -27.68 3.64 5.34
C GLY A 39 -28.81 4.45 5.96
N ILE A 40 -29.65 3.79 6.77
CA ILE A 40 -30.92 4.25 7.38
C ILE A 40 -30.72 5.37 8.45
N LEU A 41 -29.55 6.01 8.50
CA LEU A 41 -29.21 7.09 9.43
C LEU A 41 -28.72 8.31 8.65
N PRO A 42 -29.10 9.54 9.07
CA PRO A 42 -28.54 10.76 8.50
C PRO A 42 -27.05 10.80 8.86
N ARG A 43 -26.19 10.33 7.94
CA ARG A 43 -24.76 10.54 8.10
C ARG A 43 -24.49 12.04 7.95
N PRO A 44 -23.56 12.61 8.73
CA PRO A 44 -23.14 14.00 8.55
C PRO A 44 -22.79 14.23 7.07
N ARG A 45 -23.11 15.41 6.55
CA ARG A 45 -22.95 15.74 5.12
C ARG A 45 -21.47 15.73 4.73
N LEU A 46 -20.93 14.55 4.43
CA LEU A 46 -19.57 14.42 3.94
C LEU A 46 -19.46 15.07 2.57
N ARG A 47 -18.69 16.15 2.48
CA ARG A 47 -18.42 16.87 1.24
C ARG A 47 -17.06 16.44 0.70
N LYS A 48 -17.00 15.93 -0.53
CA LYS A 48 -15.73 15.70 -1.21
C LYS A 48 -15.04 17.04 -1.47
N ILE A 49 -13.82 17.21 -0.97
CA ILE A 49 -13.03 18.45 -1.12
C ILE A 49 -11.86 18.28 -2.09
N ALA A 50 -11.29 17.07 -2.21
CA ALA A 50 -10.20 16.78 -3.12
C ALA A 50 -10.14 15.29 -3.49
N GLU A 51 -9.48 14.99 -4.60
CA GLU A 51 -9.17 13.63 -5.03
C GLU A 51 -7.81 13.58 -5.72
N GLU A 52 -7.04 12.52 -5.48
CA GLU A 52 -5.76 12.31 -6.15
C GLU A 52 -5.35 10.84 -6.21
N MET A 53 -4.32 10.58 -7.02
CA MET A 53 -3.65 9.29 -7.06
C MET A 53 -2.41 9.38 -6.18
N LEU A 54 -2.28 8.48 -5.20
CA LEU A 54 -1.06 8.35 -4.40
C LEU A 54 -0.40 7.00 -4.66
N TYR A 55 0.93 7.00 -4.66
CA TYR A 55 1.77 5.83 -4.87
C TYR A 55 2.49 5.50 -3.56
N VAL A 56 2.05 4.44 -2.90
CA VAL A 56 2.63 3.96 -1.65
C VAL A 56 3.86 3.11 -1.98
N PRO A 57 5.05 3.39 -1.44
CA PRO A 57 6.23 2.57 -1.65
C PRO A 57 6.11 1.25 -0.87
N TYR A 58 6.52 0.15 -1.50
CA TYR A 58 6.61 -1.17 -0.89
C TYR A 58 7.96 -1.80 -1.19
N TYR A 59 8.51 -2.46 -0.18
CA TYR A 59 9.60 -3.41 -0.34
C TYR A 59 9.01 -4.78 -0.67
N PHE A 60 9.60 -5.46 -1.62
CA PHE A 60 9.26 -6.83 -2.00
C PHE A 60 10.42 -7.76 -1.65
N PHE A 61 10.10 -8.83 -0.94
CA PHE A 61 11.06 -9.85 -0.53
C PHE A 61 10.59 -11.24 -0.97
N ARG A 62 11.49 -12.01 -1.57
CA ARG A 62 11.34 -13.45 -1.76
C ARG A 62 12.19 -14.18 -0.74
N LEU A 63 11.51 -14.95 0.09
CA LEU A 63 12.09 -15.64 1.23
C LEU A 63 11.86 -17.14 1.11
N VAL A 64 12.80 -17.96 1.53
CA VAL A 64 12.62 -19.42 1.60
C VAL A 64 12.86 -19.96 3.00
N ASN A 65 12.24 -21.10 3.29
CA ASN A 65 12.58 -21.92 4.45
C ASN A 65 13.31 -23.20 3.99
N PRO A 66 14.65 -23.28 4.12
CA PRO A 66 15.45 -24.37 3.58
C PRO A 66 15.29 -25.72 4.32
N LYS A 67 14.69 -25.72 5.52
CA LYS A 67 14.61 -26.94 6.36
C LYS A 67 13.43 -27.86 6.08
N TYR A 68 12.54 -27.54 5.14
CA TYR A 68 11.33 -28.32 4.94
C TYR A 68 11.50 -29.47 3.94
N ARG A 69 11.91 -30.66 4.42
CA ARG A 69 11.86 -31.96 3.70
C ARG A 69 12.30 -31.93 2.21
N GLY A 70 13.33 -31.17 1.87
CA GLY A 70 13.81 -31.04 0.48
C GLY A 70 12.88 -30.29 -0.48
N ARG A 71 11.84 -29.60 0.04
CA ARG A 71 10.93 -28.73 -0.72
C ARG A 71 11.14 -27.28 -0.32
N PHE A 72 11.60 -26.46 -1.27
CA PHE A 72 11.67 -25.01 -1.09
C PHE A 72 10.27 -24.42 -1.11
N TYR A 73 9.78 -23.96 0.04
CA TYR A 73 8.59 -23.09 0.08
C TYR A 73 9.03 -21.65 -0.14
N LEU A 74 8.66 -21.10 -1.29
CA LEU A 74 8.87 -19.71 -1.63
C LEU A 74 7.77 -18.84 -1.00
N TYR A 75 8.17 -17.87 -0.20
CA TYR A 75 7.32 -16.86 0.40
C TYR A 75 7.58 -15.52 -0.26
N GLN A 76 6.54 -14.92 -0.82
CA GLN A 76 6.60 -13.58 -1.39
C GLN A 76 5.92 -12.62 -0.41
N VAL A 77 6.67 -11.66 0.11
CA VAL A 77 6.21 -10.73 1.14
C VAL A 77 6.39 -9.30 0.68
N LEU A 78 5.33 -8.52 0.78
CA LEU A 78 5.35 -7.07 0.67
C LEU A 78 5.45 -6.47 2.07
N VAL A 79 6.24 -5.42 2.20
CA VAL A 79 6.29 -4.59 3.40
C VAL A 79 6.11 -3.14 2.97
N ASP A 80 5.07 -2.47 3.48
CA ASP A 80 4.86 -1.07 3.13
C ASP A 80 5.99 -0.20 3.70
N GLY A 81 6.44 0.78 2.93
CA GLY A 81 7.55 1.64 3.28
C GLY A 81 7.22 2.71 4.32
N ILE A 82 6.01 2.74 4.89
CA ILE A 82 5.55 3.76 5.83
C ILE A 82 5.46 3.20 7.25
N LEU A 83 4.57 2.24 7.48
CA LEU A 83 4.32 1.62 8.79
C LEU A 83 4.99 0.24 8.91
N GLY A 84 5.36 -0.38 7.80
CA GLY A 84 6.01 -1.69 7.78
C GLY A 84 5.05 -2.85 8.01
N PHE A 85 3.76 -2.69 7.69
CA PHE A 85 2.83 -3.80 7.60
C PHE A 85 3.24 -4.76 6.49
N SER A 86 3.22 -6.05 6.85
CA SER A 86 3.59 -7.13 5.95
C SER A 86 2.36 -7.82 5.36
N GLU A 87 2.41 -8.13 4.07
CA GLU A 87 1.38 -8.88 3.35
C GLU A 87 2.01 -9.96 2.46
N PHE A 88 1.36 -11.12 2.38
CA PHE A 88 1.81 -12.23 1.54
C PHE A 88 1.16 -12.15 0.17
N ILE A 89 1.96 -12.21 -0.89
CA ILE A 89 1.47 -12.31 -2.27
C ILE A 89 1.32 -13.79 -2.64
N ARG A 90 0.27 -14.09 -3.41
CA ARG A 90 0.12 -15.39 -4.07
C ARG A 90 0.34 -15.26 -5.57
N GLY A 91 1.12 -16.17 -6.14
CA GLY A 91 1.30 -16.30 -7.59
C GLY A 91 2.32 -15.32 -8.17
N PRO A 92 2.56 -15.39 -9.49
CA PRO A 92 3.53 -14.53 -10.16
C PRO A 92 3.12 -13.07 -10.05
N PHE A 93 4.02 -12.24 -9.51
CA PHE A 93 3.83 -10.79 -9.39
C PHE A 93 4.56 -10.08 -10.53
N GLN A 94 3.85 -9.76 -11.60
CA GLN A 94 4.42 -9.01 -12.72
C GLN A 94 4.43 -7.52 -12.42
N LEU A 95 5.56 -6.88 -12.70
CA LEU A 95 5.75 -5.44 -12.55
C LEU A 95 5.86 -4.79 -13.94
N ARG A 96 5.36 -3.56 -14.04
CA ARG A 96 5.59 -2.68 -15.19
C ARG A 96 6.11 -1.34 -14.72
N GLU A 97 6.92 -0.70 -15.54
CA GLU A 97 7.38 0.67 -15.29
C GLU A 97 6.36 1.68 -15.82
N VAL A 98 6.15 2.74 -15.04
CA VAL A 98 5.31 3.88 -15.42
C VAL A 98 6.00 5.18 -15.01
N SER A 99 5.78 6.26 -15.77
CA SER A 99 6.17 7.61 -15.39
C SER A 99 5.10 8.19 -14.46
N VAL A 100 5.49 8.69 -13.29
CA VAL A 100 4.57 9.32 -12.34
C VAL A 100 5.16 10.65 -11.84
N PRO A 101 4.31 11.65 -11.58
CA PRO A 101 4.74 12.86 -10.88
C PRO A 101 5.28 12.51 -9.49
N GLU A 102 6.44 13.05 -9.14
CA GLU A 102 7.14 12.77 -7.89
C GLU A 102 6.31 13.16 -6.65
N ASP A 103 5.53 14.23 -6.75
CA ASP A 103 4.66 14.74 -5.68
C ASP A 103 3.50 13.80 -5.31
N LEU A 104 3.24 12.79 -6.15
CA LEU A 104 2.24 11.74 -5.90
C LEU A 104 2.84 10.48 -5.24
N ILE A 105 4.16 10.41 -5.09
CA ILE A 105 4.84 9.30 -4.41
C ILE A 105 4.95 9.62 -2.93
N LEU A 106 4.45 8.72 -2.08
CA LEU A 106 4.65 8.85 -0.65
C LEU A 106 6.09 8.48 -0.27
N GLU A 107 6.68 9.29 0.61
CA GLU A 107 8.05 9.07 1.04
C GLU A 107 8.14 7.89 2.01
N ARG A 108 9.17 7.06 1.84
CA ARG A 108 9.47 5.98 2.78
C ARG A 108 9.86 6.55 4.14
N THR A 109 9.43 5.88 5.20
CA THR A 109 9.76 6.23 6.58
C THR A 109 10.44 5.11 7.35
N ILE A 110 10.35 3.86 6.87
CA ILE A 110 11.15 2.75 7.38
C ILE A 110 12.31 2.48 6.43
N SER A 111 13.42 2.01 6.98
CA SER A 111 14.56 1.58 6.18
C SER A 111 14.31 0.21 5.54
N ARG A 112 15.16 -0.15 4.57
CA ARG A 112 15.10 -1.47 3.93
C ARG A 112 15.42 -2.59 4.94
N GLU A 113 16.39 -2.37 5.82
CA GLU A 113 16.82 -3.33 6.85
C GLU A 113 15.69 -3.58 7.85
N GLU A 114 14.96 -2.52 8.24
CA GLU A 114 13.78 -2.66 9.08
C GLU A 114 12.69 -3.46 8.35
N ALA A 115 12.43 -3.15 7.09
CA ALA A 115 11.43 -3.85 6.29
C ALA A 115 11.75 -5.35 6.12
N GLU A 116 13.01 -5.70 5.85
CA GLU A 116 13.48 -7.08 5.76
C GLU A 116 13.28 -7.82 7.09
N THR A 117 13.62 -7.16 8.21
CA THR A 117 13.42 -7.71 9.55
C THR A 117 11.94 -8.03 9.79
N LYS A 118 11.02 -7.14 9.38
CA LYS A 118 9.57 -7.38 9.48
C LYS A 118 9.12 -8.53 8.57
N ALA A 119 9.62 -8.59 7.33
CA ALA A 119 9.29 -9.67 6.40
C ALA A 119 9.71 -11.04 6.96
N ARG A 120 10.94 -11.17 7.48
CA ARG A 120 11.45 -12.39 8.12
C ARG A 120 10.59 -12.81 9.31
N LYS A 121 10.23 -11.86 10.19
CA LYS A 121 9.34 -12.11 11.34
C LYS A 121 7.93 -12.55 10.90
N ALA A 122 7.39 -11.97 9.83
CA ALA A 122 6.11 -12.36 9.28
C ALA A 122 6.13 -13.79 8.74
N VAL A 123 7.16 -14.16 7.96
CA VAL A 123 7.34 -15.55 7.47
C VAL A 123 7.50 -16.52 8.63
N ALA A 124 8.36 -16.23 9.60
CA ALA A 124 8.58 -17.09 10.75
C ALA A 124 7.26 -17.31 11.54
N SER A 125 6.52 -16.23 11.79
CA SER A 125 5.21 -16.31 12.47
C SER A 125 4.20 -17.12 11.68
N PHE A 126 4.16 -16.96 10.36
CA PHE A 126 3.26 -17.72 9.48
C PHE A 126 3.59 -19.22 9.49
N VAL A 127 4.87 -19.57 9.37
CA VAL A 127 5.35 -20.96 9.44
C VAL A 127 4.98 -21.57 10.78
N LEU A 128 5.28 -20.89 11.89
CA LEU A 128 4.98 -21.39 13.24
C LEU A 128 3.48 -21.60 13.46
N ARG A 129 2.63 -20.67 13.01
CA ARG A 129 1.17 -20.77 13.18
C ARG A 129 0.52 -21.87 12.33
N ARG A 130 0.98 -22.07 11.09
CA ARG A 130 0.38 -23.04 10.17
C ARG A 130 0.93 -24.45 10.30
N GLN A 131 2.14 -24.62 10.84
CA GLN A 131 2.89 -25.88 10.74
C GLN A 131 3.35 -26.40 12.11
N SER A 132 2.60 -26.07 13.17
CA SER A 132 3.00 -26.27 14.56
C SER A 132 3.20 -27.76 14.96
N LEU A 133 4.13 -27.93 15.89
CA LEU A 133 4.69 -29.13 16.55
C LEU A 133 6.00 -29.72 16.00
N TRP A 134 6.29 -29.65 14.70
CA TRP A 134 7.48 -30.34 14.14
C TRP A 134 8.62 -29.41 13.72
N VAL A 135 8.37 -28.11 13.63
CA VAL A 135 9.36 -27.11 13.23
C VAL A 135 10.07 -26.56 14.47
N ARG A 136 11.28 -27.06 14.74
CA ARG A 136 12.13 -26.60 15.86
C ARG A 136 12.86 -25.28 15.58
N GLU A 137 13.08 -24.95 14.31
CA GLU A 137 13.79 -23.75 13.89
C GLU A 137 13.27 -23.26 12.53
N VAL A 138 12.92 -21.98 12.43
CA VAL A 138 12.56 -21.34 11.15
C VAL A 138 13.78 -20.56 10.67
N LYS A 139 14.50 -21.12 9.70
CA LYS A 139 15.49 -20.37 8.93
C LYS A 139 14.77 -19.70 7.77
N VAL A 140 14.93 -18.40 7.65
CA VAL A 140 14.40 -17.63 6.53
C VAL A 140 15.62 -17.09 5.79
N GLU A 141 15.67 -17.27 4.47
CA GLU A 141 16.77 -16.77 3.63
C GLU A 141 16.19 -15.88 2.54
N LEU A 142 16.82 -14.73 2.31
CA LEU A 142 16.45 -13.78 1.25
C LEU A 142 17.07 -14.25 -0.06
N ILE A 143 16.26 -14.37 -1.10
CA ILE A 143 16.70 -14.76 -2.45
C ILE A 143 16.60 -13.61 -3.43
N GLU A 144 15.58 -12.76 -3.29
CA GLU A 144 15.35 -11.65 -4.19
C GLU A 144 14.70 -10.51 -3.43
N GLU A 145 15.12 -9.29 -3.76
CA GLU A 145 14.53 -8.06 -3.26
C GLU A 145 14.20 -7.09 -4.39
N GLY A 146 13.22 -6.24 -4.16
CA GLY A 146 12.81 -5.21 -5.11
C GLY A 146 11.98 -4.12 -4.47
N ASP A 147 11.76 -3.07 -5.24
CA ASP A 147 10.94 -1.93 -4.87
C ASP A 147 9.81 -1.78 -5.86
N LEU A 148 8.60 -1.54 -5.35
CA LEU A 148 7.44 -1.23 -6.16
C LEU A 148 6.58 -0.19 -5.46
N HIS A 149 5.68 0.41 -6.23
CA HIS A 149 4.75 1.41 -5.73
C HIS A 149 3.33 0.94 -6.01
N PHE A 150 2.51 0.91 -4.97
CA PHE A 150 1.11 0.54 -5.08
C PHE A 150 0.26 1.79 -5.29
N PRO A 151 -0.49 1.88 -6.39
CA PRO A 151 -1.38 3.00 -6.64
C PRO A 151 -2.65 2.90 -5.79
N TYR A 152 -3.04 4.02 -5.18
CA TYR A 152 -4.31 4.21 -4.49
C TYR A 152 -5.00 5.47 -5.00
N PHE A 153 -6.32 5.43 -5.16
CA PHE A 153 -7.12 6.64 -5.39
C PHE A 153 -7.61 7.09 -4.03
N VAL A 154 -7.29 8.32 -3.70
CA VAL A 154 -7.60 8.92 -2.41
C VAL A 154 -8.63 10.01 -2.62
N CYS A 155 -9.66 9.99 -1.80
CA CYS A 155 -10.66 11.04 -1.72
C CYS A 155 -10.71 11.60 -0.32
N TYR A 156 -10.53 12.92 -0.24
CA TYR A 156 -10.62 13.68 0.98
C TYR A 156 -12.05 14.17 1.15
N LEU A 157 -12.63 13.84 2.29
CA LEU A 157 -14.00 14.16 2.63
C LEU A 157 -14.00 15.07 3.85
N GLU A 158 -14.64 16.21 3.76
CA GLU A 158 -14.88 17.10 4.89
C GLU A 158 -16.19 16.71 5.56
N GLY A 159 -16.14 16.43 6.85
CA GLY A 159 -17.28 16.20 7.74
C GLY A 159 -17.27 17.14 8.93
N GLU A 160 -18.23 16.97 9.83
CA GLU A 160 -18.38 17.82 11.04
C GLU A 160 -17.19 17.67 12.00
N GLU A 161 -16.57 16.49 12.04
CA GLU A 161 -15.42 16.18 12.92
C GLU A 161 -14.05 16.44 12.25
N GLY A 162 -14.03 16.94 11.01
CA GLY A 162 -12.81 17.25 10.26
C GLY A 162 -12.67 16.50 8.93
N ILE A 163 -11.43 16.30 8.49
CA ILE A 163 -11.11 15.68 7.20
C ILE A 163 -10.96 14.16 7.37
N ASP A 164 -11.80 13.43 6.65
CA ASP A 164 -11.74 11.98 6.49
C ASP A 164 -11.13 11.59 5.14
N LEU A 165 -10.64 10.35 5.06
CA LEU A 165 -9.97 9.80 3.88
C LEU A 165 -10.63 8.48 3.48
N LEU A 166 -11.02 8.40 2.20
CA LEU A 166 -11.41 7.16 1.55
C LEU A 166 -10.36 6.77 0.52
N ALA A 167 -9.94 5.51 0.56
CA ALA A 167 -8.99 4.96 -0.38
C ALA A 167 -9.57 3.80 -1.19
N LEU A 168 -9.14 3.69 -2.44
CA LEU A 168 -9.42 2.54 -3.30
C LEU A 168 -8.10 1.92 -3.73
N ASN A 169 -8.10 0.59 -3.85
CA ASN A 169 -6.94 -0.16 -4.30
C ASN A 169 -6.82 -0.09 -5.84
N GLY A 170 -5.69 0.38 -6.36
CA GLY A 170 -5.45 0.54 -7.80
C GLY A 170 -5.45 -0.75 -8.62
N LEU A 171 -5.38 -1.93 -7.99
CA LEU A 171 -5.55 -3.21 -8.67
C LEU A 171 -7.01 -3.54 -8.93
N THR A 172 -7.87 -3.35 -7.93
CA THR A 172 -9.23 -3.90 -7.93
C THR A 172 -10.30 -2.84 -8.13
N GLY A 173 -10.01 -1.58 -7.85
CA GLY A 173 -11.03 -0.53 -7.76
C GLY A 173 -11.91 -0.65 -6.51
N SER A 174 -11.62 -1.61 -5.62
CA SER A 174 -12.37 -1.81 -4.37
C SER A 174 -11.88 -0.89 -3.26
N LEU A 175 -12.77 -0.62 -2.30
CA LEU A 175 -12.41 0.10 -1.07
C LEU A 175 -11.24 -0.59 -0.39
N ALA A 176 -10.24 0.21 -0.03
CA ALA A 176 -9.11 -0.27 0.72
C ALA A 176 -9.56 -0.62 2.15
N GLY A 177 -8.93 -1.62 2.74
CA GLY A 177 -9.19 -1.96 4.15
C GLY A 177 -8.56 -0.93 5.10
N PRO A 178 -8.76 -1.10 6.42
CA PRO A 178 -8.21 -0.20 7.43
C PRO A 178 -6.68 -0.07 7.37
N ARG A 179 -5.98 -1.15 6.97
CA ARG A 179 -4.50 -1.16 6.89
C ARG A 179 -3.97 -0.18 5.83
N PRO A 180 -4.33 -0.29 4.54
CA PRO A 180 -3.96 0.72 3.55
C PRO A 180 -4.39 2.15 3.91
N GLU A 181 -5.57 2.35 4.49
CA GLU A 181 -6.01 3.69 4.90
C GLU A 181 -5.10 4.28 5.98
N ASN A 182 -4.67 3.48 6.96
CA ASN A 182 -3.71 3.92 7.97
C ASN A 182 -2.33 4.25 7.38
N ILE A 183 -1.86 3.45 6.41
CA ILE A 183 -0.61 3.71 5.68
C ILE A 183 -0.69 5.07 4.96
N LEU A 184 -1.79 5.31 4.24
CA LEU A 184 -2.00 6.54 3.49
C LEU A 184 -2.06 7.76 4.41
N ARG A 185 -2.82 7.69 5.50
CA ARG A 185 -2.90 8.78 6.49
C ARG A 185 -1.53 9.11 7.09
N ALA A 186 -0.77 8.09 7.49
CA ALA A 186 0.56 8.29 8.04
C ALA A 186 1.54 8.91 7.02
N GLY A 187 1.46 8.47 5.76
CA GLY A 187 2.28 9.02 4.68
C GLY A 187 1.93 10.48 4.35
N ILE A 188 0.64 10.81 4.25
CA ILE A 188 0.14 12.16 3.95
C ILE A 188 0.53 13.14 5.06
N ALA A 189 0.20 12.82 6.32
CA ALA A 189 0.47 13.70 7.46
C ALA A 189 1.97 14.06 7.56
N ARG A 190 2.85 13.14 7.20
CA ARG A 190 4.29 13.39 7.21
C ARG A 190 4.78 14.22 6.03
N ALA A 191 4.18 14.04 4.85
CA ALA A 191 4.48 14.87 3.69
C ALA A 191 4.05 16.33 3.92
N GLU A 192 2.88 16.55 4.52
CA GLU A 192 2.39 17.88 4.89
C GLU A 192 3.30 18.55 5.92
N TRP A 193 3.66 17.85 7.00
CA TRP A 193 4.57 18.37 8.03
C TRP A 193 5.92 18.84 7.49
N ARG A 194 6.45 18.18 6.45
CA ARG A 194 7.72 18.61 5.83
C ARG A 194 7.56 19.86 4.96
N ARG A 195 6.43 19.99 4.25
CA ARG A 195 6.14 21.18 3.43
C ARG A 195 6.02 22.44 4.27
N ASP A 196 5.47 22.33 5.47
CA ASP A 196 5.37 23.46 6.40
C ASP A 196 6.74 23.90 6.97
N ARG A 197 7.80 23.10 6.77
CA ARG A 197 9.16 23.35 7.28
C ARG A 197 10.20 23.69 6.21
N SER A 198 9.83 23.64 4.93
CA SER A 198 10.68 23.97 3.77
C SER A 198 10.36 25.35 3.22
#